data_AF-A0A7X0IW87-F1
#
_entry.id   AF-A0A7X0IW87-F1
#
_cell.length_a   1.000
_cell.length_b   1.000
_cell.length_c   1.000
_cell.angle_alpha   90.00
_cell.angle_beta   90.00
_cell.angle_gamma   90.00
#
_symmetry.space_group_name_H-M   'P 1'
#
loop_
_entity.id
_entity.type
_entity.pdbx_description
1 polymer ?
#
loop_
_entity_poly.entity_id
_entity_poly.type
_entity_poly.pdbx_seq_one_letter_code
_entity_poly.pdbx_strand_id
1 'polypeptide(L)' 'MTPERFSECLLHIRWTPINLASALQCDLSWVEALEAGNVEVPAGLATWLETLAQCHEAAGVPTTYRGRGHE' A
#
# COMPACT_ATOMS: atom_id res chain seq x y z
N MET A 1 -11.66 -5.89 5.14
CA MET A 1 -10.40 -6.42 4.57
C MET A 1 -9.61 -7.04 5.70
N THR A 2 -8.96 -8.19 5.47
CA THR A 2 -8.13 -8.81 6.52
C THR A 2 -6.77 -8.10 6.63
N PRO A 3 -6.08 -8.18 7.78
CA PRO A 3 -4.76 -7.58 7.93
C PRO A 3 -3.74 -8.09 6.91
N GLU A 4 -3.79 -9.39 6.58
CA GLU A 4 -2.90 -10.00 5.59
C GLU A 4 -3.12 -9.38 4.20
N ARG A 5 -4.38 -9.18 3.81
CA ARG A 5 -4.71 -8.55 2.52
C ARG A 5 -4.36 -7.07 2.50
N PHE A 6 -4.47 -6.39 3.64
CA PHE A 6 -4.04 -5.00 3.80
C PHE A 6 -2.53 -4.86 3.56
N SER A 7 -1.71 -5.68 4.22
CA SER A 7 -0.26 -5.71 3.99
C SER A 7 0.08 -6.08 2.55
N GLU A 8 -0.65 -7.02 1.94
CA GLU A 8 -0.45 -7.41 0.55
C GLU A 8 -0.71 -6.24 -0.41
N CYS A 9 -1.78 -5.47 -0.21
CA CYS A 9 -2.07 -4.28 -1.03
C CYS A 9 -0.93 -3.26 -0.96
N LEU A 10 -0.39 -2.98 0.24
CA LEU A 10 0.75 -2.08 0.41
C LEU A 10 2.01 -2.61 -0.29
N LEU A 11 2.29 -3.90 -0.18
CA LEU A 11 3.43 -4.53 -0.84
C LEU A 11 3.33 -4.46 -2.36
N HIS A 12 2.13 -4.63 -2.93
CA HIS A 12 1.90 -4.53 -4.37
C HIS A 12 2.25 -3.15 -4.90
N ILE A 13 1.82 -2.08 -4.21
CA ILE A 13 2.14 -0.70 -4.57
C ILE A 13 3.48 -0.21 -4.00
N ARG A 14 4.29 -1.10 -3.41
CA ARG A 14 5.61 -0.81 -2.83
C ARG A 14 5.57 0.25 -1.72
N TRP A 15 4.49 0.32 -0.97
CA TRP A 15 4.33 1.21 0.18
C TRP A 15 4.63 0.49 1.50
N THR A 16 5.09 1.27 2.47
CA THR A 16 5.16 0.92 3.89
C THR A 16 4.02 1.59 4.66
N PRO A 17 3.73 1.20 5.93
CA PRO A 17 2.79 1.91 6.79
C PRO A 17 3.05 3.43 6.87
N ILE A 18 4.32 3.84 6.84
CA ILE A 18 4.73 5.27 6.84
C ILE A 18 4.23 5.98 5.57
N ASN A 19 4.33 5.33 4.41
CA ASN A 19 3.83 5.92 3.16
C ASN A 19 2.31 6.11 3.20
N LEU A 20 1.58 5.13 3.73
CA LEU A 20 0.13 5.23 3.86
C LEU A 20 -0.29 6.31 4.86
N ALA A 21 0.35 6.36 6.04
CA ALA A 21 0.10 7.40 7.04
C ALA A 21 0.34 8.81 6.45
N SER A 22 1.42 8.97 5.67
CA SER A 22 1.72 10.22 4.98
C SER A 22 0.67 10.56 3.91
N ALA A 23 0.21 9.58 3.12
CA ALA A 23 -0.80 9.78 2.08
C ALA A 23 -2.17 10.19 2.65
N LEU A 24 -2.55 9.62 3.80
CA LEU A 24 -3.81 9.92 4.49
C LEU A 24 -3.71 11.13 5.44
N GLN A 25 -2.50 11.63 5.70
CA GLN A 25 -2.21 12.63 6.72
C GLN A 25 -2.79 12.24 8.10
N CYS A 26 -2.57 10.98 8.50
CA CYS A 26 -3.07 10.42 9.75
C CYS A 26 -1.93 9.88 10.62
N ASP A 27 -2.26 9.44 11.83
CA ASP A 27 -1.29 8.87 12.76
C ASP A 27 -0.74 7.53 12.26
N LEU A 28 0.58 7.36 12.32
CA LEU A 28 1.25 6.11 11.97
C LEU A 28 0.78 4.95 12.85
N SER A 29 0.57 5.19 14.15
CA SER A 29 0.12 4.17 15.09
C SER A 29 -1.25 3.59 14.75
N TRP A 30 -2.13 4.39 14.13
CA TRP A 30 -3.42 3.89 13.64
C TRP A 30 -3.23 2.96 12.44
N VAL A 31 -2.32 3.30 11.52
CA VAL A 31 -1.99 2.45 10.38
C VAL A 31 -1.33 1.15 10.81
N GLU A 32 -0.40 1.19 11.76
CA GLU A 32 0.21 -0.01 12.35
C GLU A 32 -0.83 -0.89 13.08
N ALA A 33 -1.82 -0.28 13.73
CA ALA A 33 -2.91 -1.03 14.35
C ALA A 33 -3.82 -1.72 13.31
N LEU A 34 -4.06 -1.11 12.15
CA LEU A 34 -4.75 -1.73 11.02
C LEU A 34 -3.96 -2.93 10.48
N GLU A 35 -2.66 -2.73 10.27
CA GLU A 35 -1.74 -3.78 9.79
C GLU A 35 -1.64 -4.96 10.75
N ALA A 36 -1.62 -4.70 12.06
CA ALA A 36 -1.58 -5.73 13.09
C ALA A 36 -2.95 -6.42 13.31
N GLY A 37 -4.03 -5.92 12.70
CA GLY A 37 -5.39 -6.42 12.94
C GLY A 37 -5.97 -6.04 14.30
N ASN A 38 -5.38 -5.08 14.99
CA ASN A 38 -5.87 -4.56 16.27
C ASN A 38 -7.12 -3.67 16.08
N VAL A 39 -7.28 -3.09 14.90
CA VAL A 39 -8.48 -2.33 14.51
C VAL A 39 -8.96 -2.78 13.13
N GLU A 40 -10.27 -2.70 12.91
CA GLU A 40 -10.86 -3.06 11.62
C GLU A 40 -10.51 -2.04 10.54
N VAL A 41 -10.20 -2.53 9.33
CA VAL A 41 -9.95 -1.69 8.17
C VAL A 41 -11.26 -1.07 7.64
N PRO A 42 -11.40 0.27 7.63
CA PRO A 42 -12.59 0.93 7.10
C PRO A 42 -12.87 0.52 5.65
N ALA A 43 -14.14 0.23 5.32
CA ALA A 43 -14.52 -0.28 3.99
C ALA A 43 -14.10 0.63 2.82
N GLY A 44 -14.18 1.95 3.01
CA GLY A 44 -13.72 2.92 2.01
C GLY A 44 -12.21 2.86 1.78
N LEU A 45 -11.42 2.75 2.86
CA LEU A 45 -9.97 2.60 2.78
C LEU A 45 -9.58 1.27 2.12
N ALA A 46 -10.25 0.19 2.49
CA ALA A 46 -10.06 -1.12 1.87
C ALA A 46 -10.30 -1.08 0.34
N THR A 47 -11.41 -0.49 -0.09
CA THR A 47 -11.75 -0.38 -1.52
C THR A 47 -10.71 0.44 -2.29
N TRP A 48 -10.25 1.54 -1.68
CA TRP A 48 -9.23 2.39 -2.29
C TRP A 48 -7.88 1.68 -2.44
N LEU A 49 -7.41 0.98 -1.40
CA LEU A 49 -6.16 0.21 -1.44
C LEU A 49 -6.21 -0.93 -2.47
N GLU A 50 -7.31 -1.66 -2.56
CA GLU A 50 -7.51 -2.69 -3.59
C GLU A 50 -7.41 -2.12 -5.00
N THR A 51 -8.05 -0.97 -5.23
CA THR A 51 -8.03 -0.30 -6.54
C THR A 51 -6.59 0.08 -6.92
N LEU A 52 -5.82 0.64 -5.99
CA LEU A 52 -4.43 1.00 -6.24
C LEU A 52 -3.55 -0.23 -6.52
N ALA A 53 -3.70 -1.30 -5.74
CA ALA A 53 -2.97 -2.55 -5.95
C ALA A 53 -3.25 -3.13 -7.34
N GLN A 54 -4.53 -3.23 -7.72
CA GLN A 54 -4.94 -3.73 -9.04
C GLN A 54 -4.41 -2.86 -10.19
N CYS A 55 -4.46 -1.53 -10.05
CA CYS A 55 -3.91 -0.62 -11.06
C CYS A 55 -2.39 -0.78 -11.20
N HIS A 56 -1.67 -0.92 -10.09
CA HIS A 56 -0.21 -1.08 -10.10
C HIS A 56 0.21 -2.43 -10.70
N GLU A 57 -0.47 -3.51 -10.34
CA GLU A 57 -0.26 -4.83 -10.95
C GLU A 57 -0.50 -4.81 -12.47
N ALA A 58 -1.60 -4.20 -12.91
CA ALA A 58 -1.95 -4.11 -14.33
C ALA A 58 -0.96 -3.26 -15.14
N ALA A 59 -0.43 -2.18 -14.55
CA ALA A 59 0.55 -1.32 -15.19
C ALA A 59 1.95 -1.97 -15.27
N GLY A 60 2.34 -2.72 -14.24
CA GLY A 60 3.66 -3.31 -14.10
C GLY A 60 4.77 -2.28 -13.91
N VAL A 61 6.00 -2.77 -13.69
CA VAL A 61 7.18 -1.90 -13.57
C VAL A 61 7.70 -1.53 -14.95
N PRO A 62 7.89 -0.24 -15.29
CA PRO A 62 8.48 0.15 -16.56
C PRO A 62 9.91 -0.40 -16.71
N THR A 63 10.16 -1.16 -17.78
CA THR A 63 11.46 -1.79 -18.03
C THR A 63 12.48 -0.84 -18.67
N THR A 64 12.01 0.27 -19.26
CA THR A 64 12.83 1.24 -20.00
C THR A 64 13.86 2.00 -19.16
N TYR A 65 13.71 1.98 -17.83
CA TYR A 65 14.61 2.64 -16.88
C TYR A 65 15.57 1.67 -16.17
N ARG A 66 15.41 0.35 -16.36
CA ARG A 66 16.28 -0.64 -15.70
C ARG A 66 17.73 -0.43 -16.13
N GLY A 67 18.63 -0.24 -15.16
CA GLY A 67 20.07 -0.08 -15.39
C GLY A 67 20.51 1.30 -15.88
N ARG A 68 19.60 2.29 -15.96
CA ARG A 68 19.99 3.69 -16.24
C ARG A 68 20.66 4.31 -15.00
N GLY A 69 21.68 5.15 -15.22
CA GLY A 69 22.41 5.83 -14.13
C GLY A 69 23.39 4.94 -13.36
N HIS A 70 23.75 3.78 -13.93
CA HIS A 70 24.79 2.86 -13.42
C HIS A 70 26.16 3.10 -14.09
N GLU A 71 26.31 4.22 -14.80
CA GLU A 71 27.57 4.68 -15.44
C GLU A 71 28.37 5.60 -14.53
#